data_AF-A0A9E6E0I6-F1
#
_entry.id   AF-A0A9E6E0I6-F1
#
_cell.length_a   1.000
_cell.length_b   1.000
_cell.length_c   1.000
_cell.angle_alpha   90.00
_cell.angle_beta   90.00
_cell.angle_gamma   90.00
#
_symmetry.space_group_name_H-M   'P 1'
#
loop_
_entity.id
_entity.type
_entity.pdbx_description
1 polymer ?
#
loop_
_entity_poly.entity_id
_entity_poly.type
_entity_poly.pdbx_seq_one_letter_code
_entity_poly.pdbx_strand_id
1 'polypeptide(L)'
;MLIKDTEEWANNLFEHAELGDERRTKRLIKISHLMASNSGSSIVKASGSQASIEGAYRFLRNDKIVANDIANAGFSSLLPDLKRSNKILALEDTSTSPCVRIVVTP
;
A
#
# COMPACT_ATOMS: atom_id res chain seq x y z
N MET A 1 6.02 13.04 11.08
CA MET A 1 6.81 12.02 11.81
C MET A 1 7.79 11.36 10.83
N LEU A 2 9.05 11.11 11.20
CA LEU A 2 9.97 10.32 10.37
C LEU A 2 9.95 8.88 10.87
N ILE A 3 9.35 7.97 10.11
CA ILE A 3 9.30 6.54 10.42
C ILE A 3 10.37 5.85 9.57
N LYS A 4 11.35 5.23 10.23
CA LYS A 4 12.43 4.48 9.56
C LYS A 4 12.08 3.01 9.36
N ASP A 5 11.32 2.47 10.30
CA ASP A 5 10.88 1.08 10.23
C ASP A 5 9.73 0.95 9.23
N THR A 6 9.89 0.03 8.29
CA THR A 6 8.93 -0.12 7.19
C THR A 6 7.65 -0.84 7.61
N GLU A 7 7.70 -1.63 8.70
CA GLU A 7 6.53 -2.30 9.25
C GLU A 7 5.69 -1.30 10.05
N GLU A 8 6.31 -0.48 10.88
CA GLU A 8 5.68 0.64 11.58
C GLU A 8 5.06 1.62 10.58
N TRP A 9 5.78 1.96 9.51
CA TRP A 9 5.27 2.84 8.45
C TRP A 9 4.02 2.26 7.79
N ALA A 10 4.04 0.97 7.42
CA ALA A 10 2.92 0.32 6.76
C ALA A 10 1.70 0.18 7.68
N ASN A 11 1.92 -0.11 8.96
CA ASN A 11 0.85 -0.13 9.96
C ASN A 11 0.21 1.25 10.11
N ASN A 12 1.00 2.30 10.34
CA ASN A 12 0.48 3.66 10.49
C ASN A 12 -0.33 4.11 9.27
N LEU A 13 0.07 3.71 8.06
CA LEU A 13 -0.62 4.10 6.83
C LEU A 13 -1.93 3.33 6.59
N PHE A 14 -2.02 2.06 6.99
CA PHE A 14 -3.06 1.15 6.52
C PHE A 14 -3.81 0.36 7.61
N GLU A 15 -3.48 0.52 8.89
CA GLU A 15 -4.15 -0.19 10.00
C GLU A 15 -5.68 -0.04 9.97
N HIS A 16 -6.16 1.14 9.58
CA HIS A 16 -7.59 1.46 9.51
C HIS A 16 -8.17 1.36 8.09
N ALA A 17 -7.51 0.66 7.17
CA ALA A 17 -8.04 0.50 5.81
C ALA A 17 -9.32 -0.37 5.82
N GLU A 18 -10.41 0.18 5.30
CA GLU A 18 -11.72 -0.48 5.20
C GLU A 18 -11.83 -1.31 3.92
N LEU A 19 -11.22 -2.49 3.90
CA LEU A 19 -11.23 -3.39 2.73
C LEU A 19 -12.34 -4.46 2.77
N GLY A 20 -13.31 -4.29 3.67
CA GLY A 20 -14.43 -5.21 3.92
C GLY A 20 -14.06 -6.54 4.63
N ASP A 21 -12.79 -6.78 4.90
CA ASP A 21 -12.30 -7.94 5.67
C ASP A 21 -10.94 -7.61 6.30
N GLU A 22 -10.83 -7.78 7.62
CA GLU A 22 -9.62 -7.52 8.40
C GLU A 22 -8.39 -8.29 7.85
N ARG A 23 -8.61 -9.49 7.29
CA ARG A 23 -7.53 -10.29 6.68
C ARG A 23 -6.92 -9.60 5.46
N ARG A 24 -7.72 -8.81 4.72
CA ARG A 24 -7.22 -8.02 3.58
C ARG A 24 -6.40 -6.85 4.09
N THR A 25 -6.85 -6.17 5.13
CA THR A 25 -6.11 -5.07 5.76
C THR A 25 -4.76 -5.55 6.30
N LYS A 26 -4.72 -6.66 7.03
CA LYS A 26 -3.46 -7.30 7.47
C LYS A 26 -2.55 -7.68 6.29
N ARG A 27 -3.13 -8.14 5.19
CA ARG A 27 -2.37 -8.48 3.97
C ARG A 27 -1.81 -7.23 3.30
N LEU A 28 -2.57 -6.14 3.24
CA LEU A 28 -2.12 -4.85 2.71
C LEU A 28 -0.89 -4.35 3.48
N ILE A 29 -0.98 -4.30 4.81
CA ILE A 29 0.13 -3.88 5.68
C ILE A 29 1.37 -4.72 5.40
N LYS A 30 1.22 -6.05 5.36
CA LYS A 30 2.34 -6.95 5.08
C LYS A 30 2.99 -6.72 3.71
N ILE A 31 2.17 -6.56 2.66
CA ILE A 31 2.69 -6.30 1.30
C ILE A 31 3.40 -4.95 1.27
N SER A 32 2.77 -3.90 1.80
CA SER A 32 3.34 -2.54 1.82
C SER A 32 4.68 -2.50 2.54
N HIS A 33 4.78 -3.13 3.71
CA HIS A 33 6.03 -3.29 4.44
C HIS A 33 7.09 -3.96 3.57
N LEU A 34 6.81 -5.16 3.02
CA LEU A 34 7.78 -5.93 2.23
C LEU A 34 8.25 -5.17 0.98
N MET A 35 7.35 -4.46 0.30
CA MET A 35 7.70 -3.65 -0.87
C MET A 35 8.54 -2.43 -0.46
N ALA A 36 8.24 -1.78 0.65
CA ALA A 36 9.00 -0.64 1.16
C ALA A 36 10.41 -1.05 1.61
N SER A 37 10.56 -2.19 2.31
CA SER A 37 11.88 -2.71 2.72
C SER A 37 12.76 -3.10 1.53
N ASN A 38 12.15 -3.40 0.38
CA ASN A 38 12.83 -3.86 -0.84
C ASN A 38 12.52 -2.95 -2.04
N SER A 39 12.48 -1.63 -1.81
CA SER A 39 12.10 -0.65 -2.83
C SER A 39 12.84 -0.85 -4.17
N GLY A 40 12.11 -0.81 -5.27
CA GLY A 40 12.62 -1.07 -6.62
C GLY A 40 12.75 -2.55 -7.01
N SER A 41 12.48 -3.49 -6.09
CA SER A 41 12.46 -4.93 -6.40
C SER A 41 11.09 -5.41 -6.89
N SER A 42 11.07 -6.54 -7.60
CA SER A 42 9.82 -7.21 -7.96
C SER A 42 9.10 -7.79 -6.74
N ILE A 43 7.78 -8.00 -6.84
CA ILE A 43 6.98 -8.64 -5.79
C ILE A 43 7.59 -9.98 -5.36
N VAL A 44 8.09 -10.76 -6.32
CA VAL A 44 8.72 -12.06 -6.08
C VAL A 44 9.94 -11.92 -5.17
N LYS A 45 10.85 -10.99 -5.52
CA LYS A 45 12.08 -10.77 -4.78
C LYS A 45 11.82 -10.20 -3.38
N ALA A 46 10.88 -9.27 -3.27
CA ALA A 46 10.53 -8.63 -2.00
C ALA A 46 9.76 -9.53 -1.03
N SER A 47 9.04 -10.55 -1.52
CA SER A 47 8.14 -11.37 -0.68
C SER A 47 8.84 -12.44 0.16
N GLY A 48 10.07 -12.84 -0.18
CA GLY A 48 10.92 -13.75 0.61
C GLY A 48 10.46 -15.20 0.77
N SER A 49 9.18 -15.53 0.50
CA SER A 49 8.64 -16.89 0.60
C SER A 49 7.50 -17.13 -0.39
N GLN A 50 7.30 -18.39 -0.79
CA GLN A 50 6.26 -18.77 -1.76
C GLN A 50 4.84 -18.40 -1.30
N ALA A 51 4.54 -18.61 -0.01
CA ALA A 51 3.23 -18.26 0.56
C ALA A 51 2.98 -16.74 0.56
N SER A 52 4.05 -15.95 0.70
CA SER A 52 3.97 -14.49 0.64
C SER A 52 3.77 -14.00 -0.80
N ILE A 53 4.50 -14.59 -1.75
CA ILE A 53 4.36 -14.31 -3.20
C ILE A 53 2.92 -14.55 -3.66
N GLU A 54 2.40 -15.75 -3.42
CA GLU A 54 1.04 -16.11 -3.83
C GLU A 54 0.00 -15.23 -3.14
N GLY A 55 0.21 -14.90 -1.87
CA GLY A 55 -0.66 -13.99 -1.13
C GLY A 55 -0.65 -12.56 -1.67
N ALA A 56 0.50 -12.06 -2.12
CA ALA A 56 0.64 -10.74 -2.72
C ALA A 56 -0.10 -10.67 -4.06
N TYR A 57 0.12 -11.63 -4.96
CA TYR A 57 -0.60 -11.67 -6.22
C TYR A 57 -2.11 -11.87 -6.04
N ARG A 58 -2.54 -12.74 -5.11
CA ARG A 58 -3.96 -12.91 -4.77
C ARG A 58 -4.59 -11.61 -4.28
N PHE A 59 -3.85 -10.82 -3.49
CA PHE A 59 -4.34 -9.53 -3.01
C PHE A 59 -4.48 -8.53 -4.16
N LEU A 60 -3.47 -8.39 -5.01
CA LEU A 60 -3.46 -7.42 -6.12
C LEU A 60 -4.53 -7.70 -7.20
N ARG A 61 -4.89 -8.98 -7.40
CA ARG A 61 -5.93 -9.39 -8.36
C ARG A 61 -7.32 -9.55 -7.72
N ASN A 62 -7.50 -9.16 -6.47
CA ASN A 62 -8.76 -9.40 -5.76
C ASN A 62 -9.79 -8.32 -6.15
N ASP A 63 -10.78 -8.70 -6.96
CA ASP A 63 -11.85 -7.81 -7.41
C ASP A 63 -12.69 -7.20 -6.28
N LYS A 64 -12.63 -7.77 -5.07
CA LYS A 64 -13.32 -7.25 -3.89
C LYS A 64 -12.54 -6.13 -3.18
N ILE A 65 -11.36 -5.76 -3.67
CA ILE A 65 -10.52 -4.69 -3.14
C ILE A 65 -10.56 -3.54 -4.14
N VAL A 66 -11.12 -2.42 -3.70
CA VAL A 66 -11.16 -1.21 -4.51
C VAL A 66 -9.89 -0.41 -4.25
N ALA A 67 -9.13 -0.08 -5.30
CA ALA A 67 -7.87 0.65 -5.16
C ALA A 67 -8.04 2.02 -4.47
N ASN A 68 -9.20 2.65 -4.66
CA ASN A 68 -9.52 3.93 -4.02
C ASN A 68 -9.59 3.82 -2.49
N ASP A 69 -10.04 2.69 -1.93
CA ASP A 69 -10.10 2.49 -0.48
C ASP A 69 -8.69 2.41 0.13
N ILE A 70 -7.73 1.86 -0.62
CA ILE A 70 -6.31 1.86 -0.24
C ILE A 70 -5.76 3.30 -0.22
N ALA A 71 -6.04 4.08 -1.27
CA ALA A 71 -5.62 5.48 -1.35
C ALA A 71 -6.23 6.32 -0.22
N ASN A 72 -7.52 6.14 0.05
CA ASN A 72 -8.25 6.82 1.12
C ASN A 72 -7.70 6.46 2.50
N ALA A 73 -7.32 5.20 2.74
CA ALA A 73 -6.71 4.80 4.00
C ALA A 73 -5.39 5.56 4.24
N GLY A 74 -4.52 5.59 3.22
CA GLY A 74 -3.26 6.31 3.32
C GLY A 74 -3.42 7.83 3.48
N PHE A 75 -4.43 8.42 2.83
CA PHE A 75 -4.77 9.83 3.04
C PHE A 75 -5.32 10.08 4.46
N SER A 76 -6.18 9.19 4.95
CA SER A 76 -6.84 9.32 6.25
C SER A 76 -5.85 9.25 7.41
N SER A 77 -4.77 8.47 7.28
CA SER A 77 -3.72 8.41 8.31
C SER A 77 -2.97 9.75 8.48
N LEU A 78 -2.97 10.61 7.45
CA LEU A 78 -2.34 11.93 7.50
C LEU A 78 -3.22 12.98 8.19
N LEU A 79 -4.54 12.75 8.29
CA LEU A 79 -5.49 13.74 8.81
C LEU A 79 -5.16 14.25 10.23
N PRO A 80 -4.73 13.42 11.20
CA PRO A 80 -4.35 13.91 12.52
C PRO A 80 -3.19 14.91 12.47
N ASP A 81 -2.19 14.66 11.62
CA ASP A 81 -1.02 15.54 11.45
C ASP A 81 -1.39 16.82 10.70
N LEU A 82 -2.25 16.72 9.68
CA LEU A 82 -2.77 17.88 8.96
C LEU A 82 -3.58 18.80 9.89
N LYS A 83 -4.43 18.24 10.77
CA LYS A 83 -5.24 19.01 11.74
C LYS A 83 -4.39 19.74 12.78
N ARG A 84 -3.17 19.26 13.07
CA ARG A 84 -2.22 19.92 13.99
C ARG A 84 -1.43 21.05 13.34
N SER A 85 -1.48 21.16 12.02
CA SER A 85 -0.67 22.08 11.24
C SER A 85 -1.43 23.38 10.97
N ASN A 86 -0.86 24.53 11.34
CA ASN A 86 -1.50 25.84 11.14
C ASN A 86 -1.50 26.32 9.67
N LYS A 87 -0.67 25.70 8.83
CA LYS A 87 -0.54 26.00 7.40
C LYS A 87 -0.11 24.74 6.68
N ILE A 88 -0.70 24.48 5.52
CA ILE A 88 -0.38 23.34 4.65
C ILE A 88 -0.07 23.83 3.24
N LEU A 89 0.76 23.08 2.52
CA LEU A 89 1.06 23.30 1.11
C LEU A 89 0.54 22.09 0.33
N ALA A 90 -0.51 22.29 -0.47
CA ALA A 90 -1.06 21.27 -1.35
C ALA A 90 -0.41 21.41 -2.74
N LEU A 91 0.59 20.58 -3.02
CA LEU A 91 1.22 20.52 -4.34
C LEU A 91 0.35 19.66 -5.25
N GLU A 92 -0.02 20.19 -6.42
CA GLU A 92 -0.83 19.50 -7.42
C GLU A 92 -0.09 19.51 -8.76
N ASP A 93 0.04 18.34 -9.38
CA ASP A 93 0.64 18.11 -10.70
C ASP A 93 0.01 16.86 -11.33
N THR A 94 0.08 16.73 -12.65
CA THR A 94 -0.47 15.58 -13.39
C THR A 94 0.62 14.79 -14.08
N SER A 95 0.68 13.48 -13.81
CA SER A 95 1.58 12.55 -14.51
C SER A 95 0.79 11.42 -15.16
N THR A 96 1.31 10.88 -16.26
CA THR A 96 0.74 9.73 -16.96
C THR A 96 1.63 8.51 -16.76
N SER A 97 1.04 7.40 -16.32
CA SER A 97 1.69 6.08 -16.35
C SER A 97 1.11 5.28 -17.52
N PRO A 98 1.94 4.82 -18.48
CA PRO A 98 1.43 4.01 -19.57
C PRO A 98 0.83 2.71 -19.01
N CYS A 99 -0.42 2.41 -19.39
CA CYS A 99 -1.08 1.19 -18.97
C CYS A 99 -0.44 -0.01 -19.70
N VAL A 100 0.48 -0.69 -19.03
CA VAL A 100 1.05 -1.95 -19.51
C VAL A 100 0.26 -3.08 -18.89
N ARG A 101 -0.53 -3.79 -19.71
CA ARG A 101 -1.22 -5.00 -19.28
C ARG A 101 -0.19 -6.13 -19.17
N ILE A 102 0.25 -6.42 -17.95
CA ILE A 102 1.13 -7.56 -17.68
C ILE A 102 0.28 -8.83 -17.80
N VAL A 103 0.35 -9.50 -18.95
CA VAL A 103 -0.21 -10.84 -19.12
C VAL A 103 0.81 -11.82 -18.55
N VAL A 104 0.56 -12.31 -17.34
CA VAL A 104 1.32 -13.44 -16.78
C VAL A 104 0.75 -14.70 -17.44
N THR A 105 1.35 -15.14 -18.54
CA THR A 105 1.04 -16.47 -19.11
C THR A 105 1.57 -17.55 -18.18
N PRO A 106 0.84 -18.67 -17.99
CA PRO A 106 1.30 -19.81 -17.22
C PRO A 106 2.55 -20.47 -17.81
#